data_AF-Q7N125-F1
#
_entry.id   AF-Q7N125-F1
#
_cell.length_a   1.000
_cell.length_b   1.000
_cell.length_c   1.000
_cell.angle_alpha   90.00
_cell.angle_beta   90.00
_cell.angle_gamma   90.00
#
_symmetry.space_group_name_H-M   'P 1'
#
loop_
_entity.id
_entity.type
_entity.pdbx_description
1 polymer ?
#
loop_
_entity_poly.entity_id
_entity_poly.type
_entity_poly.pdbx_seq_one_letter_code
_entity_poly.pdbx_strand_id
1 'polypeptide(L)'
;MPSSRLQQQFIRLWQHHQGKEAETTLQELANVLHCSKRHIRSLLNNMQKAGWLQWQAESGRGKRSQLNFLRDGWELQQQRAEELLEQHNVEKLVQLVGDKDTVRHMVLSQIERRFRQGKNLLRILYYRPFPNLLPGSPLRRSEIHLVRQIFNSLTRINEENGEPEADLAHHWQQLSSNHWRFYLRPAIHFHHGRELQMADVIASLQRLRNLPLFSHIEKVTTPTPYVIDIFLSEPDLWLSLLIGSPHAMILPQEWQKLPNFSRMPVGTGPYQVIKNSAQKLQIRAFDNYFGFRALIDQVNIWFLPELAEKLVCTTLHLESDSTDNNSLDSRIEEGCYFLLHDHRSTKCKREDVRQWLCSLLTPINLLAHCDPFYQRHWSPAYGLLLRWHHSKLISELNKPEDITHLTVTLCHQHHEYHTISQILQAILTKCGVELKINIVDYDTWFNGNTESDFWLATANFYNPLEFSLFATLYEMPLLKKCLGNDLSKEVSQWRRQELSLEEWCEKIVDEHWLHPLFHHWLELQGQRSMRGVKMNTFGWFDFKSAWFNPYEG
;
A
#
# COMPACT_ATOMS: atom_id res chain seq x y z
N MET A 1 -3.43 29.92 -32.04
CA MET A 1 -3.72 28.47 -31.86
C MET A 1 -5.06 28.31 -31.17
N PRO A 2 -5.87 27.30 -31.54
CA PRO A 2 -7.13 27.04 -30.87
C PRO A 2 -6.91 26.70 -29.38
N SER A 3 -7.83 27.14 -28.51
CA SER A 3 -7.69 26.91 -27.06
C SER A 3 -7.79 25.42 -26.71
N SER A 4 -7.08 24.97 -25.67
CA SER A 4 -7.13 23.58 -25.18
C SER A 4 -8.55 23.09 -24.89
N ARG A 5 -9.42 23.98 -24.41
CA ARG A 5 -10.85 23.69 -24.16
C ARG A 5 -11.62 23.36 -25.45
N LEU A 6 -11.33 24.06 -26.55
CA LEU A 6 -11.97 23.82 -27.86
C LEU A 6 -11.55 22.46 -28.42
N GLN A 7 -10.27 22.09 -28.27
CA GLN A 7 -9.76 20.77 -28.66
C GLN A 7 -10.47 19.64 -27.88
N GLN A 8 -10.60 19.77 -26.56
CA GLN A 8 -11.28 18.77 -25.73
C GLN A 8 -12.76 18.59 -26.13
N GLN A 9 -13.44 19.69 -26.45
CA GLN A 9 -14.83 19.64 -26.92
C GLN A 9 -14.93 18.99 -28.30
N PHE A 10 -13.96 19.21 -29.19
CA PHE A 10 -13.91 18.53 -30.47
C PHE A 10 -13.71 17.03 -30.31
N ILE A 11 -12.72 16.61 -29.49
CA ILE A 11 -12.43 15.19 -29.22
C ILE A 11 -13.65 14.49 -28.64
N ARG A 12 -14.38 15.10 -27.70
CA ARG A 12 -15.62 14.53 -27.15
C ARG A 12 -16.70 14.32 -28.21
N LEU A 13 -16.90 15.28 -29.12
CA LEU A 13 -17.85 15.11 -30.22
C LEU A 13 -17.41 14.01 -31.18
N TRP A 14 -16.12 13.99 -31.53
CA TRP A 14 -15.54 12.98 -32.40
C TRP A 14 -15.66 11.58 -31.80
N GLN A 15 -15.36 11.41 -30.50
CA GLN A 15 -15.52 10.14 -29.78
C GLN A 15 -16.99 9.70 -29.73
N HIS A 16 -17.92 10.62 -29.44
CA HIS A 16 -19.35 10.31 -29.37
C HIS A 16 -19.91 9.79 -30.70
N HIS A 17 -19.45 10.34 -31.82
CA HIS A 17 -19.85 9.93 -33.17
C HIS A 17 -18.88 8.93 -33.84
N GLN A 18 -17.83 8.50 -33.13
CA GLN A 18 -16.76 7.63 -33.65
C GLN A 18 -16.13 8.15 -34.96
N GLY A 19 -16.03 9.48 -35.11
CA GLY A 19 -15.51 10.15 -36.31
C GLY A 19 -16.39 10.03 -37.56
N LYS A 20 -17.54 9.35 -37.48
CA LYS A 20 -18.46 9.18 -38.61
C LYS A 20 -19.31 10.44 -38.81
N GLU A 21 -19.71 10.66 -40.06
CA GLU A 21 -20.73 11.66 -40.38
C GLU A 21 -22.03 11.32 -39.63
N ALA A 22 -22.66 12.35 -39.08
CA ALA A 22 -23.83 12.18 -38.23
C ALA A 22 -24.91 13.23 -38.53
N GLU A 23 -26.16 12.78 -38.57
CA GLU A 23 -27.33 13.65 -38.54
C GLU A 23 -27.76 13.87 -37.09
N THR A 24 -27.68 15.11 -36.62
CA THR A 24 -27.93 15.43 -35.22
C THR A 24 -28.58 16.81 -35.06
N THR A 25 -29.01 17.15 -33.84
CA THR A 25 -29.55 18.46 -33.50
C THR A 25 -28.61 19.24 -32.59
N LEU A 26 -28.73 20.58 -32.60
CA LEU A 26 -27.99 21.43 -31.66
C LEU A 26 -28.29 21.10 -30.19
N GLN A 27 -29.44 20.49 -29.89
CA GLN A 27 -29.78 20.11 -28.51
C GLN A 27 -29.06 18.81 -28.11
N GLU A 28 -28.99 17.83 -28.99
CA GLU A 28 -28.22 16.59 -28.76
C GLU A 28 -26.73 16.92 -28.56
N LEU A 29 -26.14 17.73 -29.43
CA LEU A 29 -24.74 18.18 -29.29
C LEU A 29 -24.50 18.98 -27.99
N ALA A 30 -25.47 19.81 -27.59
CA ALA A 30 -25.40 20.55 -26.32
C ALA A 30 -25.41 19.61 -25.11
N ASN A 31 -26.19 18.52 -25.16
CA ASN A 31 -26.22 17.51 -24.12
C ASN A 31 -24.89 16.74 -24.04
N VAL A 32 -24.32 16.34 -25.19
CA VAL A 32 -23.02 15.65 -25.28
C VAL A 32 -21.88 16.49 -24.69
N LEU A 33 -21.89 17.80 -24.94
CA LEU A 33 -20.86 18.71 -24.44
C LEU A 33 -21.21 19.40 -23.11
N HIS A 34 -22.33 19.03 -22.49
CA HIS A 34 -22.84 19.62 -21.25
C HIS A 34 -22.82 21.17 -21.26
N CYS A 35 -23.36 21.78 -22.33
CA CYS A 35 -23.36 23.23 -22.50
C CYS A 35 -24.67 23.76 -23.06
N SER A 36 -24.82 25.09 -23.15
CA SER A 36 -26.05 25.70 -23.69
C SER A 36 -26.11 25.64 -25.22
N LYS A 37 -27.32 25.60 -25.78
CA LYS A 37 -27.58 25.65 -27.23
C LYS A 37 -27.05 26.92 -27.92
N ARG A 38 -26.83 28.01 -27.17
CA ARG A 38 -26.17 29.22 -27.70
C ARG A 38 -24.66 29.02 -27.78
N HIS A 39 -24.07 28.40 -26.76
CA HIS A 39 -22.64 28.13 -26.70
C HIS A 39 -22.21 27.13 -27.78
N ILE A 40 -22.98 26.06 -28.01
CA ILE A 40 -22.65 25.04 -29.01
C ILE A 40 -22.51 25.62 -30.43
N ARG A 41 -23.34 26.60 -30.81
CA ARG A 41 -23.19 27.29 -32.11
C ARG A 41 -21.85 28.00 -32.24
N SER A 42 -21.41 28.66 -31.17
CA SER A 42 -20.10 29.31 -31.13
C SER A 42 -18.97 28.29 -31.22
N LEU A 43 -19.11 27.15 -30.53
CA LEU A 43 -18.11 26.06 -30.57
C LEU A 43 -17.98 25.48 -31.97
N LEU A 44 -19.10 25.11 -32.60
CA LEU A 44 -19.12 24.57 -33.97
C LEU A 44 -18.51 25.54 -34.97
N ASN A 45 -18.84 26.83 -34.88
CA ASN A 45 -18.23 27.86 -35.75
C ASN A 45 -16.72 27.95 -35.54
N ASN A 46 -16.23 27.85 -34.30
CA ASN A 46 -14.80 27.90 -34.01
C ASN A 46 -14.08 26.63 -34.49
N MET A 47 -14.69 25.45 -34.33
CA MET A 47 -14.15 24.17 -34.84
C MET A 47 -14.12 24.13 -36.37
N GLN A 48 -15.14 24.68 -37.03
CA GLN A 48 -15.19 24.81 -38.49
C GLN A 48 -14.16 25.82 -39.01
N LYS A 49 -13.96 26.95 -38.34
CA LYS A 49 -12.87 27.89 -38.65
C LYS A 49 -11.49 27.27 -38.47
N ALA A 50 -11.33 26.33 -37.53
CA ALA A 50 -10.09 25.58 -37.34
C ALA A 50 -9.92 24.44 -38.36
N GLY A 51 -10.91 24.19 -39.23
CA GLY A 51 -10.87 23.14 -40.25
C GLY A 51 -11.03 21.72 -39.70
N TRP A 52 -11.64 21.55 -38.52
CA TRP A 52 -11.76 20.24 -37.86
C TRP A 52 -13.04 19.50 -38.22
N LEU A 53 -14.12 20.24 -38.46
CA LEU A 53 -15.43 19.72 -38.83
C LEU A 53 -16.15 20.69 -39.75
N GLN A 54 -17.18 20.20 -40.42
CA GLN A 54 -18.13 20.97 -41.18
C GLN A 54 -19.54 20.77 -40.58
N TRP A 55 -20.23 21.86 -40.33
CA TRP A 55 -21.59 21.86 -39.79
C TRP A 55 -22.55 22.46 -40.83
N GLN A 56 -23.44 21.63 -41.36
CA GLN A 56 -24.45 22.05 -42.32
C GLN A 56 -25.81 22.14 -41.61
N ALA A 57 -26.18 23.37 -41.24
CA ALA A 57 -27.40 23.64 -40.52
C ALA A 57 -28.63 23.53 -41.44
N GLU A 58 -29.58 22.66 -41.09
CA GLU A 58 -30.89 22.64 -41.73
C GLU A 58 -31.92 23.47 -40.96
N SER A 59 -32.68 24.30 -41.68
CA SER A 59 -33.76 25.11 -41.09
C SER A 59 -35.10 24.37 -41.17
N GLY A 60 -35.69 24.06 -40.01
CA GLY A 60 -37.04 23.50 -39.88
C GLY A 60 -37.26 22.80 -38.53
N ARG A 61 -38.48 22.85 -37.96
CA ARG A 61 -38.81 22.04 -36.77
C ARG A 61 -38.68 20.56 -37.12
N GLY A 62 -37.88 19.81 -36.36
CA GLY A 62 -37.68 18.37 -36.54
C GLY A 62 -36.61 17.96 -37.55
N LYS A 63 -36.04 18.91 -38.32
CA LYS A 63 -34.94 18.60 -39.24
C LYS A 63 -33.62 18.42 -38.49
N ARG A 64 -32.87 17.39 -38.87
CA ARG A 64 -31.53 17.11 -38.35
C ARG A 64 -30.50 17.79 -39.27
N SER A 65 -29.48 18.36 -38.66
CA SER A 65 -28.38 19.02 -39.37
C SER A 65 -27.23 18.03 -39.52
N GLN A 66 -26.44 18.18 -40.59
CA GLN A 66 -25.33 17.26 -40.87
C GLN A 66 -24.04 17.76 -40.22
N LEU A 67 -23.36 16.85 -39.52
CA LEU A 67 -22.06 17.05 -38.89
C LEU A 67 -21.03 16.12 -39.55
N ASN A 68 -20.03 16.70 -40.22
CA ASN A 68 -18.97 15.95 -40.90
C ASN A 68 -17.62 16.28 -40.25
N PHE A 69 -16.86 15.26 -39.86
CA PHE A 69 -15.53 15.44 -39.29
C PHE A 69 -14.49 15.50 -40.42
N LEU A 70 -13.76 16.61 -40.52
CA LEU A 70 -12.76 16.85 -41.56
C LEU A 70 -11.35 16.45 -41.11
N ARG A 71 -11.13 16.39 -39.79
CA ARG A 71 -9.90 15.87 -39.20
C ARG A 71 -10.19 14.67 -38.32
N ASP A 72 -9.23 13.76 -38.31
CA ASP A 72 -9.19 12.68 -37.33
C ASP A 72 -8.96 13.26 -35.94
N GLY A 73 -9.87 12.96 -35.01
CA GLY A 73 -9.75 13.34 -33.61
C GLY A 73 -8.59 12.64 -32.92
N TRP A 74 -8.11 11.52 -33.48
CA TRP A 74 -7.02 10.74 -32.91
C TRP A 74 -5.70 11.50 -32.88
N GLU A 75 -5.29 12.18 -33.97
CA GLU A 75 -4.07 13.01 -33.98
C GLU A 75 -4.13 14.11 -32.92
N LEU A 76 -5.28 14.78 -32.79
CA LEU A 76 -5.47 15.86 -31.83
C LEU A 76 -5.44 15.33 -30.39
N GLN A 77 -6.03 14.15 -30.16
CA GLN A 77 -6.00 13.44 -28.89
C GLN A 77 -4.59 13.01 -28.54
N GLN A 78 -3.83 12.45 -29.50
CA GLN A 78 -2.46 12.00 -29.31
C GLN A 78 -1.53 13.18 -28.97
N GLN A 79 -1.58 14.27 -29.74
CA GLN A 79 -0.80 15.48 -29.46
C GLN A 79 -1.13 16.03 -28.05
N ARG A 80 -2.40 16.05 -27.68
CA ARG A 80 -2.81 16.55 -26.37
C ARG A 80 -2.40 15.61 -25.24
N ALA A 81 -2.46 14.31 -25.47
CA ALA A 81 -2.02 13.32 -24.52
C ALA A 81 -0.51 13.45 -24.26
N GLU A 82 0.29 13.69 -25.31
CA GLU A 82 1.72 14.00 -25.20
C GLU A 82 1.99 15.27 -24.39
N GLU A 83 1.23 16.35 -24.62
CA GLU A 83 1.33 17.58 -23.81
C GLU A 83 0.99 17.33 -22.33
N LEU A 84 -0.06 16.56 -22.04
CA LEU A 84 -0.49 16.25 -20.68
C LEU A 84 0.52 15.35 -19.96
N LEU A 85 1.08 14.38 -20.68
CA LEU A 85 2.20 13.56 -20.27
C LEU A 85 3.40 14.44 -19.91
N GLU A 86 3.81 15.38 -20.77
CA GLU A 86 4.92 16.30 -20.49
C GLU A 86 4.69 17.15 -19.23
N GLN A 87 3.44 17.56 -19.00
CA GLN A 87 2.98 18.31 -17.85
C GLN A 87 2.80 17.46 -16.57
N HIS A 88 2.96 16.14 -16.66
CA HIS A 88 2.69 15.18 -15.57
C HIS A 88 1.24 15.27 -15.05
N ASN A 89 0.29 15.63 -15.90
CA ASN A 89 -1.12 15.78 -15.55
C ASN A 89 -1.89 14.50 -15.91
N VAL A 90 -1.68 13.45 -15.12
CA VAL A 90 -2.26 12.12 -15.33
C VAL A 90 -3.77 12.15 -15.18
N GLU A 91 -4.30 12.95 -14.25
CA GLU A 91 -5.74 13.14 -14.09
C GLU A 91 -6.43 13.58 -15.39
N LYS A 92 -5.92 14.63 -16.03
CA LYS A 92 -6.47 15.09 -17.32
C LYS A 92 -6.20 14.11 -18.45
N LEU A 93 -5.11 13.35 -18.37
CA LEU A 93 -4.79 12.31 -19.36
C LEU A 93 -5.81 11.16 -19.29
N VAL A 94 -6.16 10.71 -18.08
CA VAL A 94 -7.24 9.73 -17.86
C VAL A 94 -8.58 10.27 -18.37
N GLN A 95 -8.90 11.54 -18.10
CA GLN A 95 -10.12 12.17 -18.63
C GLN A 95 -10.14 12.31 -20.16
N LEU A 96 -8.98 12.37 -20.81
CA LEU A 96 -8.85 12.54 -22.26
C LEU A 96 -8.93 11.20 -22.99
N VAL A 97 -8.19 10.20 -22.51
CA VAL A 97 -8.05 8.89 -23.15
C VAL A 97 -9.19 7.96 -22.74
N GLY A 98 -9.70 8.10 -21.52
CA GLY A 98 -10.78 7.27 -20.95
C GLY A 98 -10.31 5.87 -20.54
N ASP A 99 -9.55 5.19 -21.40
CA ASP A 99 -8.99 3.88 -21.09
C ASP A 99 -7.75 3.97 -20.19
N LYS A 100 -7.89 3.45 -18.97
CA LYS A 100 -6.83 3.44 -17.95
C LYS A 100 -5.62 2.58 -18.36
N ASP A 101 -5.83 1.50 -19.11
CA ASP A 101 -4.72 0.63 -19.56
C ASP A 101 -3.87 1.33 -20.62
N THR A 102 -4.51 1.94 -21.61
CA THR A 102 -3.81 2.81 -22.57
C THR A 102 -3.05 3.94 -21.87
N VAL A 103 -3.67 4.63 -20.91
CA VAL A 103 -2.99 5.70 -20.14
C VAL A 103 -1.78 5.17 -19.39
N ARG A 104 -1.89 4.00 -18.77
CA ARG A 104 -0.78 3.33 -18.09
C ARG A 104 0.39 3.10 -19.06
N HIS A 105 0.14 2.53 -20.23
CA HIS A 105 1.17 2.31 -21.25
C HIS A 105 1.79 3.62 -21.76
N MET A 106 0.97 4.66 -21.93
CA MET A 106 1.44 5.99 -22.31
C MET A 106 2.37 6.61 -21.26
N VAL A 107 2.02 6.51 -19.98
CA VAL A 107 2.86 7.01 -18.88
C VAL A 107 4.18 6.24 -18.82
N LEU A 108 4.14 4.91 -18.95
CA LEU A 108 5.35 4.07 -18.97
C LEU A 108 6.28 4.45 -20.14
N SER A 109 5.75 4.50 -21.37
CA SER A 109 6.55 4.84 -22.55
C SER A 109 7.17 6.23 -22.48
N GLN A 110 6.47 7.20 -21.87
CA GLN A 110 7.02 8.54 -21.67
C GLN A 110 8.17 8.54 -20.64
N ILE A 111 8.05 7.77 -19.57
CA ILE A 111 9.10 7.61 -18.55
C ILE A 111 10.32 6.90 -19.15
N GLU A 112 10.13 6.00 -20.11
CA GLU A 112 11.20 5.32 -20.85
C GLU A 112 11.97 6.28 -21.78
N ARG A 113 11.26 7.06 -22.63
CA ARG A 113 11.87 8.00 -23.60
C ARG A 113 12.79 9.06 -22.98
N ARG A 114 12.54 9.45 -21.72
CA ARG A 114 13.32 10.51 -21.05
C ARG A 114 14.72 10.08 -20.58
N PHE A 115 15.09 8.81 -20.71
CA PHE A 115 16.31 8.31 -20.10
C PHE A 115 17.50 8.23 -21.06
N ARG A 116 18.69 8.60 -20.54
CA ARG A 116 20.00 8.54 -21.23
C ARG A 116 20.80 7.33 -20.75
N GLN A 117 21.54 6.72 -21.67
CA GLN A 117 22.37 5.52 -21.45
C GLN A 117 23.31 5.63 -20.22
N GLY A 118 23.49 4.51 -19.51
CA GLY A 118 24.63 4.27 -18.61
C GLY A 118 24.34 3.94 -17.15
N LYS A 119 23.08 3.93 -16.68
CA LYS A 119 22.73 3.53 -15.29
C LYS A 119 21.61 2.50 -15.26
N ASN A 120 21.69 1.54 -14.33
CA ASN A 120 20.65 0.57 -14.06
C ASN A 120 19.53 1.24 -13.26
N LEU A 121 18.41 1.53 -13.90
CA LEU A 121 17.27 2.20 -13.29
C LEU A 121 16.08 1.24 -13.21
N LEU A 122 15.55 1.04 -12.01
CA LEU A 122 14.29 0.34 -11.80
C LEU A 122 13.13 1.35 -11.69
N ARG A 123 12.03 1.08 -12.38
CA ARG A 123 10.83 1.93 -12.34
C ARG A 123 9.65 1.12 -11.84
N ILE A 124 8.93 1.67 -10.88
CA ILE A 124 7.77 1.05 -10.25
C ILE A 124 6.60 2.02 -10.37
N LEU A 125 5.47 1.55 -10.85
CA LEU A 125 4.21 2.28 -10.74
C LEU A 125 3.52 1.91 -9.44
N TYR A 126 3.06 2.90 -8.70
CA TYR A 126 2.39 2.71 -7.43
C TYR A 126 1.26 3.72 -7.24
N TYR A 127 0.23 3.38 -6.47
CA TYR A 127 -0.99 4.19 -6.41
C TYR A 127 -0.93 5.32 -5.37
N ARG A 128 -0.02 5.26 -4.38
CA ARG A 128 -0.02 6.16 -3.22
C ARG A 128 1.38 6.70 -2.88
N PRO A 129 1.51 7.96 -2.44
CA PRO A 129 2.77 8.51 -1.95
C PRO A 129 3.21 7.94 -0.60
N PHE A 130 4.50 8.08 -0.28
CA PHE A 130 5.13 7.63 0.97
C PHE A 130 5.62 8.82 1.82
N PRO A 131 4.72 9.61 2.44
CA PRO A 131 5.12 10.79 3.21
C PRO A 131 5.80 10.45 4.55
N ASN A 132 5.69 9.21 5.02
CA ASN A 132 6.27 8.75 6.28
C ASN A 132 7.14 7.51 6.06
N LEU A 133 8.43 7.66 6.27
CA LEU A 133 9.45 6.60 6.24
C LEU A 133 10.26 6.61 7.55
N LEU A 134 9.65 7.01 8.68
CA LEU A 134 10.31 7.08 9.98
C LEU A 134 10.15 5.76 10.76
N PRO A 135 11.23 5.02 11.04
CA PRO A 135 11.19 3.85 11.91
C PRO A 135 10.60 4.14 13.30
N GLY A 136 9.73 3.26 13.79
CA GLY A 136 9.03 3.41 15.08
C GLY A 136 7.77 4.27 15.02
N SER A 137 7.39 4.79 13.85
CA SER A 137 6.06 5.36 13.60
C SER A 137 5.12 4.31 12.97
N PRO A 138 3.82 4.61 12.80
CA PRO A 138 2.90 3.73 12.09
C PRO A 138 3.30 3.61 10.60
N LEU A 139 3.83 2.45 10.21
CA LEU A 139 4.26 2.14 8.84
C LEU A 139 3.37 1.05 8.24
N ARG A 140 2.89 1.22 7.00
CA ARG A 140 2.22 0.14 6.26
C ARG A 140 3.26 -0.83 5.68
N ARG A 141 2.81 -1.97 5.14
CA ARG A 141 3.69 -2.99 4.52
C ARG A 141 4.70 -2.43 3.52
N SER A 142 4.29 -1.45 2.70
CA SER A 142 5.15 -0.86 1.67
C SER A 142 6.19 0.07 2.27
N GLU A 143 5.82 0.89 3.26
CA GLU A 143 6.77 1.67 4.04
C GLU A 143 7.76 0.76 4.79
N ILE A 144 7.30 -0.35 5.38
CA ILE A 144 8.15 -1.36 6.03
C ILE A 144 9.21 -1.89 5.05
N HIS A 145 8.80 -2.25 3.84
CA HIS A 145 9.73 -2.67 2.80
C HIS A 145 10.73 -1.56 2.45
N LEU A 146 10.27 -0.32 2.25
CA LEU A 146 11.14 0.81 1.88
C LEU A 146 12.14 1.17 2.98
N VAL A 147 11.75 1.15 4.26
CA VAL A 147 12.68 1.47 5.35
C VAL A 147 13.77 0.40 5.49
N ARG A 148 13.50 -0.87 5.14
CA ARG A 148 14.53 -1.93 5.06
C ARG A 148 15.60 -1.66 3.99
N GLN A 149 15.28 -0.84 2.99
CA GLN A 149 16.24 -0.42 1.97
C GLN A 149 17.06 0.82 2.40
N ILE A 150 16.54 1.59 3.35
CA ILE A 150 17.09 2.89 3.77
C ILE A 150 17.90 2.79 5.05
N PHE A 151 17.51 1.91 5.96
CA PHE A 151 18.10 1.79 7.28
C PHE A 151 18.61 0.38 7.55
N ASN A 152 19.39 0.26 8.62
CA ASN A 152 19.80 -1.01 9.18
C ASN A 152 19.46 -1.04 10.67
N SER A 153 19.39 -2.25 11.18
CA SER A 153 19.18 -2.56 12.59
C SER A 153 20.39 -3.34 13.11
N LEU A 154 20.40 -3.73 14.39
CA LEU A 154 21.53 -4.49 14.92
C LEU A 154 21.62 -5.88 14.25
N THR A 155 20.49 -6.56 14.13
CA THR A 155 20.31 -7.77 13.31
C THR A 155 19.36 -7.46 12.16
N ARG A 156 19.13 -8.43 11.28
CA ARG A 156 18.04 -8.42 10.32
C ARG A 156 17.32 -9.76 10.36
N ILE A 157 16.08 -9.82 9.88
CA ILE A 157 15.32 -11.06 9.80
C ILE A 157 15.46 -11.61 8.38
N ASN A 158 15.94 -12.83 8.24
CA ASN A 158 15.94 -13.52 6.95
C ASN A 158 14.49 -13.80 6.54
N GLU A 159 14.06 -13.27 5.39
CA GLU A 159 12.67 -13.37 4.93
C GLU A 159 12.28 -14.78 4.48
N GLU A 160 13.25 -15.65 4.17
CA GLU A 160 13.01 -17.01 3.72
C GLU A 160 12.81 -17.97 4.90
N ASN A 161 13.76 -18.00 5.84
CA ASN A 161 13.75 -18.95 6.96
C ASN A 161 13.33 -18.34 8.30
N GLY A 162 13.24 -17.00 8.41
CA GLY A 162 12.86 -16.31 9.65
C GLY A 162 13.98 -16.19 10.69
N GLU A 163 15.19 -16.63 10.39
CA GLU A 163 16.29 -16.59 11.36
C GLU A 163 16.88 -15.18 11.48
N PRO A 164 17.38 -14.80 12.68
CA PRO A 164 18.12 -13.56 12.85
C PRO A 164 19.49 -13.68 12.16
N GLU A 165 19.79 -12.71 11.30
CA GLU A 165 21.05 -12.57 10.59
C GLU A 165 21.80 -11.31 11.00
N ALA A 166 23.11 -11.31 10.75
CA ALA A 166 23.96 -10.15 10.96
C ALA A 166 23.55 -8.96 10.08
N ASP A 167 23.55 -7.77 10.69
CA ASP A 167 23.39 -6.49 9.99
C ASP A 167 24.49 -5.52 10.48
N LEU A 168 24.14 -4.49 11.26
CA LEU A 168 25.15 -3.63 11.91
C LEU A 168 25.98 -4.41 12.94
N ALA A 169 25.33 -5.31 13.68
CA ALA A 169 26.00 -6.29 14.53
C ALA A 169 26.37 -7.53 13.70
N HIS A 170 27.64 -7.93 13.78
CA HIS A 170 28.13 -9.13 13.10
C HIS A 170 28.05 -10.38 14.00
N HIS A 171 27.83 -10.20 15.29
CA HIS A 171 27.69 -11.27 16.27
C HIS A 171 26.91 -10.79 17.49
N TRP A 172 26.24 -11.71 18.18
CA TRP A 172 25.55 -11.43 19.43
C TRP A 172 25.43 -12.69 20.28
N GLN A 173 25.23 -12.50 21.57
CA GLN A 173 25.04 -13.57 22.53
C GLN A 173 24.12 -13.14 23.68
N GLN A 174 23.35 -14.10 24.19
CA GLN A 174 22.61 -13.95 25.42
C GLN A 174 23.52 -14.34 26.59
N LEU A 175 23.85 -13.38 27.45
CA LEU A 175 24.73 -13.58 28.61
C LEU A 175 23.94 -14.07 29.84
N SER A 176 22.66 -13.69 29.93
CA SER A 176 21.68 -14.23 30.86
C SER A 176 20.27 -14.04 30.29
N SER A 177 19.24 -14.56 30.96
CA SER A 177 17.84 -14.37 30.54
C SER A 177 17.45 -12.92 30.24
N ASN A 178 18.08 -11.97 30.96
CA ASN A 178 17.77 -10.54 30.94
C ASN A 178 18.91 -9.68 30.36
N HIS A 179 19.96 -10.29 29.80
CA HIS A 179 21.14 -9.55 29.32
C HIS A 179 21.65 -10.10 28.00
N TRP A 180 21.64 -9.24 26.98
CA TRP A 180 22.17 -9.53 25.66
C TRP A 180 23.34 -8.62 25.31
N ARG A 181 24.32 -9.15 24.59
CA ARG A 181 25.49 -8.43 24.08
C ARG A 181 25.59 -8.54 22.56
N PHE A 182 25.83 -7.40 21.91
CA PHE A 182 25.98 -7.28 20.46
C PHE A 182 27.35 -6.68 20.10
N TYR A 183 27.97 -7.21 19.05
CA TYR A 183 29.27 -6.78 18.53
C TYR A 183 29.09 -6.13 17.15
N LEU A 184 29.43 -4.86 17.04
CA LEU A 184 29.14 -4.01 15.89
C LEU A 184 30.32 -3.93 14.92
N ARG A 185 30.01 -3.74 13.64
CA ARG A 185 31.03 -3.48 12.61
C ARG A 185 31.57 -2.04 12.76
N PRO A 186 32.87 -1.82 12.57
CA PRO A 186 33.45 -0.47 12.53
C PRO A 186 33.19 0.22 11.18
N ALA A 187 33.48 1.53 11.09
CA ALA A 187 33.51 2.32 9.85
C ALA A 187 32.19 2.37 9.06
N ILE A 188 31.05 2.27 9.75
CA ILE A 188 29.73 2.41 9.13
C ILE A 188 29.39 3.90 9.00
N HIS A 189 28.91 4.31 7.83
CA HIS A 189 28.54 5.70 7.56
C HIS A 189 27.04 5.83 7.31
N PHE A 190 26.46 6.90 7.84
CA PHE A 190 25.13 7.34 7.43
C PHE A 190 25.18 7.98 6.04
N HIS A 191 24.04 8.06 5.35
CA HIS A 191 23.94 8.61 4.00
C HIS A 191 24.47 10.04 3.84
N HIS A 192 24.43 10.85 4.91
CA HIS A 192 25.01 12.21 4.93
C HIS A 192 26.53 12.27 5.19
N GLY A 193 27.21 11.13 5.26
CA GLY A 193 28.67 11.04 5.37
C GLY A 193 29.23 11.00 6.79
N ARG A 194 28.45 11.32 7.84
CA ARG A 194 28.89 11.12 9.23
C ARG A 194 29.00 9.63 9.55
N GLU A 195 30.08 9.25 10.24
CA GLU A 195 30.25 7.91 10.78
C GLU A 195 29.25 7.63 11.92
N LEU A 196 28.72 6.41 11.95
CA LEU A 196 27.85 5.90 13.01
C LEU A 196 28.64 5.76 14.32
N GLN A 197 28.13 6.38 15.37
CA GLN A 197 28.73 6.37 16.71
C GLN A 197 27.90 5.50 17.65
N MET A 198 28.51 4.98 18.72
CA MET A 198 27.77 4.20 19.73
C MET A 198 26.64 4.99 20.39
N ALA A 199 26.77 6.32 20.48
CA ALA A 199 25.71 7.20 20.96
C ALA A 199 24.45 7.13 20.09
N ASP A 200 24.58 6.99 18.76
CA ASP A 200 23.44 6.84 17.84
C ASP A 200 22.69 5.54 18.11
N VAL A 201 23.43 4.46 18.34
CA VAL A 201 22.88 3.14 18.64
C VAL A 201 22.17 3.16 19.98
N ILE A 202 22.80 3.69 21.03
CA ILE A 202 22.22 3.80 22.37
C ILE A 202 20.94 4.64 22.33
N ALA A 203 20.97 5.82 21.71
CA ALA A 203 19.81 6.70 21.60
C ALA A 203 18.66 6.02 20.82
N SER A 204 18.97 5.32 19.73
CA SER A 204 17.98 4.60 18.92
C SER A 204 17.31 3.47 19.70
N LEU A 205 18.07 2.67 20.44
CA LEU A 205 17.55 1.56 21.24
C LEU A 205 16.79 2.05 22.48
N GLN A 206 17.24 3.13 23.13
CA GLN A 206 16.52 3.74 24.26
C GLN A 206 15.17 4.32 23.84
N ARG A 207 15.08 4.89 22.63
CA ARG A 207 13.82 5.38 22.06
C ARG A 207 12.76 4.29 21.94
N LEU A 208 13.16 3.03 21.74
CA LEU A 208 12.23 1.90 21.59
C LEU A 208 11.39 1.65 22.84
N ARG A 209 11.82 2.06 24.04
CA ARG A 209 11.08 1.85 25.29
C ARG A 209 9.64 2.37 25.29
N ASN A 210 9.35 3.33 24.40
CA ASN A 210 8.00 3.87 24.24
C ASN A 210 7.09 2.96 23.40
N LEU A 211 7.63 1.93 22.77
CA LEU A 211 6.90 0.96 21.96
C LEU A 211 6.57 -0.29 22.79
N PRO A 212 5.38 -0.89 22.61
CA PRO A 212 4.91 -1.96 23.48
C PRO A 212 5.82 -3.18 23.58
N LEU A 213 6.40 -3.66 22.47
CA LEU A 213 7.25 -4.86 22.52
C LEU A 213 8.57 -4.62 23.25
N PHE A 214 9.06 -3.37 23.26
CA PHE A 214 10.38 -2.98 23.77
C PHE A 214 10.33 -2.27 25.12
N SER A 215 9.15 -2.15 25.73
CA SER A 215 8.94 -1.44 27.00
C SER A 215 9.75 -2.01 28.17
N HIS A 216 10.15 -3.27 28.06
CA HIS A 216 10.95 -4.01 29.04
C HIS A 216 12.47 -3.80 28.89
N ILE A 217 12.93 -2.97 27.94
CA ILE A 217 14.34 -2.55 27.88
C ILE A 217 14.64 -1.62 29.06
N GLU A 218 15.37 -2.12 30.04
CA GLU A 218 15.72 -1.38 31.26
C GLU A 218 16.92 -0.45 31.04
N LYS A 219 17.98 -0.96 30.39
CA LYS A 219 19.25 -0.23 30.21
C LYS A 219 19.95 -0.65 28.92
N VAL A 220 20.58 0.34 28.27
CA VAL A 220 21.48 0.10 27.12
C VAL A 220 22.80 0.79 27.42
N THR A 221 23.90 0.07 27.33
CA THR A 221 25.25 0.58 27.62
C THR A 221 26.27 0.09 26.61
N THR A 222 27.44 0.74 26.58
CA THR A 222 28.60 0.27 25.82
C THR A 222 29.77 0.03 26.78
N PRO A 223 30.15 -1.24 27.06
CA PRO A 223 31.27 -1.52 27.96
C PRO A 223 32.63 -1.22 27.33
N THR A 224 32.71 -1.23 25.99
CA THR A 224 33.92 -1.02 25.19
C THR A 224 33.51 -0.62 23.77
N PRO A 225 34.36 0.05 22.96
CA PRO A 225 34.00 0.43 21.59
C PRO A 225 33.45 -0.74 20.77
N TYR A 226 32.42 -0.45 19.97
CA TYR A 226 31.72 -1.42 19.10
C TYR A 226 31.04 -2.59 19.83
N VAL A 227 30.80 -2.47 21.13
CA VAL A 227 30.02 -3.45 21.90
C VAL A 227 28.84 -2.75 22.57
N ILE A 228 27.66 -3.34 22.43
CA ILE A 228 26.42 -2.88 23.06
C ILE A 228 25.89 -3.97 23.98
N ASP A 229 25.59 -3.59 25.22
CA ASP A 229 24.86 -4.41 26.18
C ASP A 229 23.43 -3.88 26.32
N ILE A 230 22.45 -4.77 26.23
CA ILE A 230 21.02 -4.51 26.47
C ILE A 230 20.59 -5.32 27.69
N PHE A 231 20.10 -4.61 28.71
CA PHE A 231 19.52 -5.18 29.92
C PHE A 231 18.01 -5.04 29.90
N LEU A 232 17.32 -6.10 30.32
CA LEU A 232 15.88 -6.25 30.25
C LEU A 232 15.28 -6.43 31.64
N SER A 233 14.10 -5.87 31.90
CA SER A 233 13.38 -6.05 33.17
C SER A 233 12.71 -7.42 33.29
N GLU A 234 12.52 -8.13 32.17
CA GLU A 234 12.02 -9.51 32.12
C GLU A 234 12.75 -10.30 31.02
N PRO A 235 12.80 -11.65 31.11
CA PRO A 235 13.40 -12.47 30.06
C PRO A 235 12.71 -12.28 28.71
N ASP A 236 13.50 -12.17 27.64
CA ASP A 236 13.01 -12.13 26.27
C ASP A 236 13.94 -12.93 25.35
N LEU A 237 13.44 -14.07 24.85
CA LEU A 237 14.14 -14.95 23.92
C LEU A 237 14.03 -14.47 22.47
N TRP A 238 13.09 -13.58 22.18
CA TRP A 238 12.89 -12.98 20.86
C TRP A 238 13.74 -11.73 20.63
N LEU A 239 14.54 -11.29 21.60
CA LEU A 239 15.25 -10.01 21.49
C LEU A 239 16.10 -9.92 20.22
N SER A 240 16.78 -11.00 19.82
CA SER A 240 17.61 -11.06 18.59
C SER A 240 16.81 -10.80 17.30
N LEU A 241 15.51 -11.12 17.28
CA LEU A 241 14.59 -10.82 16.18
C LEU A 241 13.93 -9.44 16.36
N LEU A 242 13.53 -9.07 17.59
CA LEU A 242 12.95 -7.76 17.89
C LEU A 242 13.88 -6.61 17.47
N ILE A 243 15.17 -6.73 17.79
CA ILE A 243 16.19 -5.74 17.44
C ILE A 243 16.56 -5.76 15.95
N GLY A 244 15.98 -6.66 15.16
CA GLY A 244 16.04 -6.69 13.68
C GLY A 244 14.73 -6.28 13.01
N SER A 245 13.71 -5.89 13.79
CA SER A 245 12.44 -5.41 13.26
C SER A 245 12.57 -3.99 12.65
N PRO A 246 11.66 -3.59 11.74
CA PRO A 246 11.65 -2.24 11.17
C PRO A 246 11.57 -1.11 12.22
N HIS A 247 11.00 -1.38 13.39
CA HIS A 247 10.90 -0.38 14.47
C HIS A 247 12.25 -0.14 15.17
N ALA A 248 13.10 -1.16 15.23
CA ALA A 248 14.40 -1.16 15.91
C ALA A 248 15.57 -0.59 15.09
N MET A 249 15.29 -0.04 13.91
CA MET A 249 16.31 0.54 13.02
C MET A 249 17.05 1.71 13.69
N ILE A 250 18.36 1.78 13.42
CA ILE A 250 19.26 2.78 14.00
C ILE A 250 19.16 4.09 13.22
N LEU A 251 18.94 5.17 13.95
CA LEU A 251 18.83 6.54 13.45
C LEU A 251 20.03 7.37 13.93
N PRO A 252 20.43 8.42 13.20
CA PRO A 252 21.34 9.42 13.76
C PRO A 252 20.69 10.06 14.99
N GLN A 253 21.42 10.23 16.10
CA GLN A 253 20.86 10.78 17.35
C GLN A 253 20.20 12.16 17.16
N GLU A 254 20.68 12.93 16.19
CA GLU A 254 20.20 14.25 15.81
C GLU A 254 19.01 14.23 14.84
N TRP A 255 18.42 13.07 14.53
CA TRP A 255 17.37 12.92 13.51
C TRP A 255 16.20 13.92 13.66
N GLN A 256 15.81 14.25 14.89
CA GLN A 256 14.73 15.22 15.15
C GLN A 256 15.06 16.64 14.72
N LYS A 257 16.36 16.98 14.61
CA LYS A 257 16.86 18.28 14.16
C LYS A 257 17.05 18.31 12.64
N LEU A 258 17.03 17.16 11.98
CA LEU A 258 17.16 17.08 10.53
C LEU A 258 15.84 17.47 9.85
N PRO A 259 15.88 18.31 8.80
CA PRO A 259 14.69 18.82 8.17
C PRO A 259 13.91 17.71 7.47
N ASN A 260 12.60 17.62 7.76
CA ASN A 260 11.67 16.73 7.05
C ASN A 260 12.12 15.25 7.06
N PHE A 261 12.68 14.78 8.18
CA PHE A 261 13.30 13.45 8.29
C PHE A 261 12.36 12.30 7.92
N SER A 262 11.06 12.40 8.19
CA SER A 262 10.09 11.36 7.81
C SER A 262 9.98 11.18 6.29
N ARG A 263 10.20 12.23 5.49
CA ARG A 263 10.17 12.16 4.02
C ARG A 263 11.53 11.98 3.40
N MET A 264 12.55 12.58 4.00
CA MET A 264 13.95 12.56 3.57
C MET A 264 14.83 11.95 4.65
N PRO A 265 14.61 10.67 5.01
CA PRO A 265 15.37 10.01 6.06
C PRO A 265 16.85 9.87 5.68
N VAL A 266 17.69 9.89 6.71
CA VAL A 266 19.11 9.54 6.65
C VAL A 266 19.30 8.26 7.44
N GLY A 267 19.69 7.18 6.75
CA GLY A 267 19.99 5.89 7.37
C GLY A 267 21.40 5.41 7.00
N THR A 268 21.66 4.13 7.24
CA THR A 268 22.91 3.43 6.88
C THR A 268 22.70 2.37 5.81
N GLY A 269 21.47 2.25 5.27
CA GLY A 269 21.06 1.20 4.35
C GLY A 269 21.65 1.30 2.94
N PRO A 270 21.42 0.28 2.09
CA PRO A 270 21.97 0.21 0.74
C PRO A 270 21.44 1.29 -0.21
N TYR A 271 20.30 1.90 0.10
CA TYR A 271 19.71 2.98 -0.69
C TYR A 271 19.48 4.23 0.15
N GLN A 272 19.71 5.40 -0.44
CA GLN A 272 19.40 6.71 0.18
C GLN A 272 18.31 7.44 -0.60
N VAL A 273 17.46 8.18 0.10
CA VAL A 273 16.38 8.96 -0.53
C VAL A 273 16.95 10.23 -1.17
N ILE A 274 16.73 10.41 -2.48
CA ILE A 274 17.13 11.63 -3.22
C ILE A 274 15.98 12.57 -3.49
N LYS A 275 14.75 12.03 -3.57
CA LYS A 275 13.53 12.83 -3.76
C LYS A 275 12.33 12.07 -3.23
N ASN A 276 11.53 12.72 -2.39
CA ASN A 276 10.23 12.21 -1.96
C ASN A 276 9.17 13.31 -2.12
N SER A 277 8.44 13.27 -3.23
CA SER A 277 7.47 14.27 -3.67
C SER A 277 6.07 13.66 -3.81
N ALA A 278 5.05 14.48 -4.06
CA ALA A 278 3.70 13.97 -4.28
C ALA A 278 3.57 13.14 -5.56
N GLN A 279 4.50 13.27 -6.51
CA GLN A 279 4.49 12.57 -7.81
C GLN A 279 5.37 11.32 -7.85
N LYS A 280 6.43 11.29 -7.03
CA LYS A 280 7.37 10.15 -7.01
C LYS A 280 8.26 10.12 -5.77
N LEU A 281 8.69 8.90 -5.45
CA LEU A 281 9.84 8.60 -4.60
C LEU A 281 11.02 8.15 -5.48
N GLN A 282 12.21 8.65 -5.17
CA GLN A 282 13.44 8.24 -5.81
C GLN A 282 14.47 7.91 -4.73
N ILE A 283 15.05 6.72 -4.85
CA ILE A 283 16.14 6.25 -4.00
C ILE A 283 17.31 5.83 -4.89
N ARG A 284 18.55 6.12 -4.47
CA ARG A 284 19.78 5.74 -5.19
C ARG A 284 20.64 4.83 -4.34
N ALA A 285 21.39 3.94 -4.99
CA ALA A 285 22.38 3.12 -4.30
C ALA A 285 23.35 4.01 -3.52
N PHE A 286 23.70 3.58 -2.30
CA PHE A 286 24.65 4.25 -1.44
C PHE A 286 26.02 3.59 -1.61
N ASP A 287 26.95 4.29 -2.28
CA ASP A 287 28.25 3.73 -2.64
C ASP A 287 29.14 3.43 -1.42
N ASN A 288 28.93 4.12 -0.30
CA ASN A 288 29.64 3.91 0.96
C ASN A 288 28.90 2.94 1.91
N TYR A 289 27.99 2.12 1.38
CA TYR A 289 27.33 1.09 2.17
C TYR A 289 28.35 0.06 2.68
N PHE A 290 28.26 -0.33 3.95
CA PHE A 290 29.24 -1.20 4.59
C PHE A 290 29.18 -2.67 4.12
N GLY A 291 28.08 -3.06 3.48
CA GLY A 291 27.92 -4.35 2.82
C GLY A 291 28.09 -4.27 1.31
N PHE A 292 27.62 -5.29 0.58
CA PHE A 292 27.59 -5.21 -0.88
C PHE A 292 26.69 -4.08 -1.36
N ARG A 293 27.22 -3.23 -2.24
CA ARG A 293 26.46 -2.21 -2.95
C ARG A 293 25.32 -2.87 -3.73
N ALA A 294 24.16 -2.19 -3.77
CA ALA A 294 23.06 -2.61 -4.62
C ALA A 294 23.44 -2.64 -6.11
N LEU A 295 22.85 -3.58 -6.85
CA LEU A 295 23.12 -3.78 -8.29
C LEU A 295 22.35 -2.80 -9.18
N ILE A 296 21.21 -2.30 -8.71
CA ILE A 296 20.44 -1.24 -9.35
C ILE A 296 20.93 0.11 -8.81
N ASP A 297 21.26 1.05 -9.70
CA ASP A 297 21.79 2.36 -9.30
C ASP A 297 20.71 3.25 -8.70
N GLN A 298 19.47 3.12 -9.16
CA GLN A 298 18.37 3.96 -8.73
C GLN A 298 17.03 3.23 -8.89
N VAL A 299 16.13 3.46 -7.92
CA VAL A 299 14.73 3.02 -8.00
C VAL A 299 13.84 4.27 -8.02
N ASN A 300 12.96 4.35 -9.01
CA ASN A 300 11.97 5.41 -9.17
C ASN A 300 10.57 4.83 -9.02
N ILE A 301 9.87 5.21 -7.94
CA ILE A 301 8.48 4.86 -7.72
C ILE A 301 7.60 6.04 -8.08
N TRP A 302 6.77 5.88 -9.10
CA TRP A 302 5.85 6.90 -9.60
C TRP A 302 4.46 6.70 -9.00
N PHE A 303 3.86 7.80 -8.54
CA PHE A 303 2.55 7.76 -7.88
C PHE A 303 1.45 8.13 -8.87
N LEU A 304 0.53 7.20 -9.13
CA LEU A 304 -0.56 7.29 -10.09
C LEU A 304 -1.90 6.93 -9.41
N PRO A 305 -2.42 7.77 -8.50
CA PRO A 305 -3.66 7.48 -7.76
C PRO A 305 -4.88 7.31 -8.68
N GLU A 306 -4.89 7.94 -9.85
CA GLU A 306 -5.98 7.84 -10.82
C GLU A 306 -6.07 6.46 -11.47
N LEU A 307 -4.98 5.69 -11.40
CA LEU A 307 -4.89 4.31 -11.87
C LEU A 307 -4.98 3.29 -10.72
N ALA A 308 -5.38 3.71 -9.51
CA ALA A 308 -5.41 2.84 -8.33
C ALA A 308 -6.10 1.50 -8.63
N GLU A 309 -7.32 1.50 -9.17
CA GLU A 309 -8.08 0.29 -9.55
C GLU A 309 -7.29 -0.72 -10.42
N LYS A 310 -6.40 -0.24 -11.29
CA LYS A 310 -5.59 -1.09 -12.19
C LYS A 310 -4.26 -1.51 -11.60
N LEU A 311 -3.77 -0.74 -10.63
CA LEU A 311 -2.57 -1.04 -9.84
C LEU A 311 -2.90 -1.86 -8.58
N VAL A 312 -4.19 -2.19 -8.38
CA VAL A 312 -4.73 -2.95 -7.26
C VAL A 312 -4.55 -4.44 -7.50
N CYS A 313 -4.39 -5.17 -6.39
CA CYS A 313 -3.89 -6.55 -6.25
C CYS A 313 -2.39 -6.66 -5.97
N THR A 314 -1.81 -5.63 -5.33
CA THR A 314 -0.36 -5.49 -5.06
C THR A 314 0.54 -5.75 -6.25
N THR A 315 -0.04 -5.69 -7.46
CA THR A 315 0.67 -5.94 -8.68
C THR A 315 1.68 -4.83 -8.86
N LEU A 316 2.92 -5.07 -8.42
CA LEU A 316 4.00 -4.14 -8.67
C LEU A 316 4.31 -4.26 -10.15
N HIS A 317 3.99 -3.20 -10.89
CA HIS A 317 4.27 -3.13 -12.31
C HIS A 317 5.64 -2.47 -12.53
N LEU A 318 6.53 -3.29 -13.08
CA LEU A 318 7.95 -3.01 -13.29
C LEU A 318 8.13 -2.84 -14.80
N GLU A 319 8.04 -1.59 -15.26
CA GLU A 319 8.23 -1.19 -16.67
C GLU A 319 7.21 -1.77 -17.68
N SER A 320 7.23 -1.28 -18.92
CA SER A 320 6.32 -1.78 -19.96
C SER A 320 6.97 -2.94 -20.72
N ASP A 321 6.29 -4.08 -20.72
CA ASP A 321 6.37 -5.01 -21.84
C ASP A 321 4.94 -5.18 -22.34
N SER A 322 4.75 -5.04 -23.64
CA SER A 322 3.44 -5.02 -24.34
C SER A 322 2.73 -6.38 -24.37
N THR A 323 3.13 -7.33 -23.54
CA THR A 323 2.55 -8.68 -23.50
C THR A 323 1.88 -8.90 -22.16
N ASP A 324 0.55 -9.05 -22.17
CA ASP A 324 -0.31 -9.23 -20.99
C ASP A 324 0.02 -10.44 -20.09
N ASN A 325 1.00 -11.28 -20.45
CA ASN A 325 1.40 -12.50 -19.73
C ASN A 325 2.80 -12.42 -19.09
N ASN A 326 3.04 -11.38 -18.29
CA ASN A 326 4.33 -11.10 -17.65
C ASN A 326 4.30 -11.16 -16.11
N SER A 327 3.57 -12.11 -15.54
CA SER A 327 3.71 -12.42 -14.12
C SER A 327 5.11 -12.97 -13.87
N LEU A 328 5.92 -12.21 -13.12
CA LEU A 328 7.27 -12.60 -12.70
C LEU A 328 7.24 -13.53 -11.50
N ASP A 329 6.33 -13.25 -10.58
CA ASP A 329 6.13 -14.00 -9.34
C ASP A 329 4.71 -13.76 -8.81
N SER A 330 4.16 -14.72 -8.08
CA SER A 330 2.86 -14.58 -7.42
C SER A 330 2.80 -15.43 -6.16
N ARG A 331 2.13 -14.95 -5.12
CA ARG A 331 1.97 -15.68 -3.85
C ARG A 331 0.72 -15.26 -3.11
N ILE A 332 0.21 -16.13 -2.25
CA ILE A 332 -0.74 -15.72 -1.21
C ILE A 332 0.05 -15.02 -0.10
N GLU A 333 -0.50 -13.92 0.42
CA GLU A 333 0.05 -13.23 1.58
C GLU A 333 -0.08 -14.07 2.85
N GLU A 334 0.91 -13.99 3.75
CA GLU A 334 0.76 -14.52 5.10
C GLU A 334 -0.04 -13.50 5.91
N GLY A 335 -1.32 -13.77 6.13
CA GLY A 335 -2.25 -12.82 6.76
C GLY A 335 -3.57 -12.73 6.02
N CYS A 336 -4.44 -11.82 6.47
CA CYS A 336 -5.74 -11.63 5.83
C CYS A 336 -6.31 -10.24 6.10
N TYR A 337 -7.32 -9.90 5.30
CA TYR A 337 -8.32 -8.90 5.63
C TYR A 337 -9.26 -9.45 6.69
N PHE A 338 -9.61 -8.64 7.69
CA PHE A 338 -10.52 -9.04 8.76
C PHE A 338 -11.32 -7.84 9.29
N LEU A 339 -12.45 -8.12 9.93
CA LEU A 339 -13.17 -7.15 10.74
C LEU A 339 -12.74 -7.26 12.21
N LEU A 340 -12.58 -6.11 12.87
CA LEU A 340 -12.41 -6.02 14.33
C LEU A 340 -13.67 -5.43 14.95
N HIS A 341 -14.41 -6.22 15.72
CA HIS A 341 -15.52 -5.70 16.50
C HIS A 341 -14.99 -4.94 17.71
N ASP A 342 -15.45 -3.70 17.89
CA ASP A 342 -14.87 -2.81 18.89
C ASP A 342 -15.56 -3.00 20.25
N HIS A 343 -14.85 -3.51 21.25
CA HIS A 343 -15.36 -3.64 22.62
C HIS A 343 -15.91 -2.33 23.20
N ARG A 344 -15.43 -1.18 22.71
CA ARG A 344 -15.89 0.15 23.15
C ARG A 344 -17.28 0.49 22.60
N SER A 345 -17.75 -0.17 21.55
CA SER A 345 -19.09 0.02 21.01
C SER A 345 -20.14 -0.66 21.90
N THR A 346 -21.19 0.07 22.24
CA THR A 346 -22.33 -0.46 22.99
C THR A 346 -23.05 -1.58 22.23
N LYS A 347 -23.03 -1.57 20.90
CA LYS A 347 -23.66 -2.60 20.04
C LYS A 347 -22.76 -3.81 19.91
N CYS A 348 -21.52 -3.62 19.46
CA CYS A 348 -20.59 -4.73 19.22
C CYS A 348 -20.00 -5.34 20.49
N LYS A 349 -20.19 -4.73 21.67
CA LYS A 349 -19.95 -5.39 22.95
C LYS A 349 -20.90 -6.56 23.20
N ARG A 350 -22.11 -6.56 22.61
CA ARG A 350 -23.06 -7.65 22.74
C ARG A 350 -22.69 -8.83 21.83
N GLU A 351 -22.72 -10.02 22.40
CA GLU A 351 -22.35 -11.25 21.69
C GLU A 351 -23.34 -11.60 20.59
N ASP A 352 -24.65 -11.43 20.81
CA ASP A 352 -25.70 -11.68 19.82
C ASP A 352 -25.50 -10.85 18.54
N VAL A 353 -25.08 -9.59 18.67
CA VAL A 353 -24.75 -8.72 17.54
C VAL A 353 -23.52 -9.20 16.79
N ARG A 354 -22.44 -9.58 17.48
CA ARG A 354 -21.22 -10.07 16.81
C ARG A 354 -21.46 -11.39 16.09
N GLN A 355 -22.14 -12.34 16.73
CA GLN A 355 -22.49 -13.62 16.13
C GLN A 355 -23.36 -13.43 14.88
N TRP A 356 -24.37 -12.56 14.94
CA TRP A 356 -25.20 -12.22 13.78
C TRP A 356 -24.36 -11.64 12.64
N LEU A 357 -23.52 -10.64 12.93
CA LEU A 357 -22.63 -10.03 11.93
C LEU A 357 -21.71 -11.07 11.29
N CYS A 358 -21.05 -11.94 12.07
CA CYS A 358 -20.18 -12.99 11.53
C CYS A 358 -20.94 -14.05 10.72
N SER A 359 -22.18 -14.39 11.12
CA SER A 359 -23.04 -15.32 10.36
C SER A 359 -23.47 -14.74 9.00
N LEU A 360 -23.64 -13.42 8.92
CA LEU A 360 -24.07 -12.72 7.72
C LEU A 360 -22.89 -12.37 6.80
N LEU A 361 -21.82 -11.84 7.37
CA LEU A 361 -20.67 -11.25 6.64
C LEU A 361 -19.59 -12.30 6.38
N THR A 362 -19.98 -13.50 5.97
CA THR A 362 -19.03 -14.57 5.65
C THR A 362 -18.22 -14.24 4.40
N PRO A 363 -16.96 -14.73 4.29
CA PRO A 363 -16.15 -14.55 3.09
C PRO A 363 -16.87 -14.92 1.79
N ILE A 364 -17.62 -16.03 1.80
CA ILE A 364 -18.37 -16.51 0.63
C ILE A 364 -19.49 -15.53 0.25
N ASN A 365 -20.25 -15.04 1.23
CA ASN A 365 -21.32 -14.08 0.96
C ASN A 365 -20.77 -12.75 0.42
N LEU A 366 -19.64 -12.29 0.95
CA LEU A 366 -18.97 -11.10 0.44
C LEU A 366 -18.45 -11.30 -0.99
N LEU A 367 -17.82 -12.44 -1.32
CA LEU A 367 -17.37 -12.74 -2.68
C LEU A 367 -18.53 -12.83 -3.68
N ALA A 368 -19.68 -13.37 -3.28
CA ALA A 368 -20.87 -13.44 -4.12
C ALA A 368 -21.41 -12.06 -4.54
N HIS A 369 -21.11 -11.02 -3.77
CA HIS A 369 -21.47 -9.62 -4.06
C HIS A 369 -20.32 -8.83 -4.69
N CYS A 370 -19.17 -9.46 -4.92
CA CYS A 370 -17.99 -8.78 -5.39
C CYS A 370 -17.90 -8.79 -6.93
N ASP A 371 -17.35 -7.71 -7.51
CA ASP A 371 -17.05 -7.65 -8.94
C ASP A 371 -16.10 -8.78 -9.37
N PRO A 372 -16.31 -9.42 -10.54
CA PRO A 372 -15.47 -10.50 -11.05
C PRO A 372 -13.96 -10.20 -11.03
N PHE A 373 -13.56 -8.93 -11.16
CA PHE A 373 -12.16 -8.51 -11.10
C PHE A 373 -11.46 -8.98 -9.81
N TYR A 374 -12.08 -8.82 -8.65
CA TYR A 374 -11.45 -9.17 -7.36
C TYR A 374 -11.56 -10.65 -7.02
N GLN A 375 -12.53 -11.37 -7.60
CA GLN A 375 -12.74 -12.80 -7.33
C GLN A 375 -11.50 -13.64 -7.66
N ARG A 376 -10.65 -13.16 -8.57
CA ARG A 376 -9.37 -13.79 -8.91
C ARG A 376 -8.29 -13.60 -7.82
N HIS A 377 -8.38 -12.53 -7.02
CA HIS A 377 -7.30 -12.09 -6.12
C HIS A 377 -7.62 -12.24 -4.64
N TRP A 378 -8.85 -12.61 -4.29
CA TRP A 378 -9.27 -12.89 -2.93
C TRP A 378 -9.65 -14.36 -2.78
N SER A 379 -9.16 -14.97 -1.71
CA SER A 379 -9.53 -16.33 -1.31
C SER A 379 -10.19 -16.27 0.07
N PRO A 380 -11.26 -17.04 0.34
CA PRO A 380 -11.90 -17.07 1.66
C PRO A 380 -10.89 -17.33 2.78
N ALA A 381 -10.91 -16.50 3.82
CA ALA A 381 -10.14 -16.73 5.04
C ALA A 381 -11.05 -17.31 6.13
N TYR A 382 -10.60 -18.42 6.74
CA TYR A 382 -11.26 -19.03 7.91
C TYR A 382 -10.40 -18.88 9.18
N GLY A 383 -9.27 -18.22 9.07
CA GLY A 383 -8.35 -17.92 10.15
C GLY A 383 -7.43 -16.79 9.72
N LEU A 384 -6.52 -16.38 10.61
CA LEU A 384 -5.51 -15.37 10.29
C LEU A 384 -4.47 -15.88 9.28
N LEU A 385 -4.21 -17.19 9.30
CA LEU A 385 -3.28 -17.86 8.39
C LEU A 385 -4.05 -18.82 7.46
N LEU A 386 -3.53 -19.04 6.26
CA LEU A 386 -4.19 -19.81 5.21
C LEU A 386 -4.59 -21.23 5.63
N ARG A 387 -3.81 -21.85 6.52
CA ARG A 387 -4.02 -23.21 7.01
C ARG A 387 -4.88 -23.29 8.27
N TRP A 388 -5.26 -22.16 8.84
CA TRP A 388 -6.03 -22.09 10.07
C TRP A 388 -7.52 -21.97 9.77
N HIS A 389 -8.31 -22.90 10.32
CA HIS A 389 -9.76 -23.01 10.15
C HIS A 389 -10.50 -22.73 11.45
N HIS A 390 -10.18 -21.61 12.10
CA HIS A 390 -10.77 -21.22 13.38
C HIS A 390 -12.24 -20.80 13.28
N SER A 391 -12.62 -20.19 12.15
CA SER A 391 -13.98 -19.73 11.91
C SER A 391 -14.90 -20.94 11.75
N LYS A 392 -15.72 -21.19 12.77
CA LYS A 392 -16.72 -22.26 12.76
C LYS A 392 -17.85 -21.91 11.79
N LEU A 393 -18.52 -22.93 11.27
CA LEU A 393 -19.70 -22.73 10.43
C LEU A 393 -20.85 -22.22 11.30
N ILE A 394 -21.07 -20.90 11.31
CA ILE A 394 -22.20 -20.29 12.02
C ILE A 394 -23.41 -20.37 11.09
N SER A 395 -24.47 -21.05 11.54
CA SER A 395 -25.76 -20.99 10.83
C SER A 395 -26.27 -19.56 10.81
N GLU A 396 -26.95 -19.16 9.74
CA GLU A 396 -27.50 -17.81 9.62
C GLU A 396 -28.38 -17.48 10.84
N LEU A 397 -28.00 -16.44 11.58
CA LEU A 397 -28.72 -16.01 12.78
C LEU A 397 -29.68 -14.87 12.43
N ASN A 398 -30.73 -14.75 13.24
CA ASN A 398 -31.68 -13.65 13.10
C ASN A 398 -31.03 -12.33 13.53
N LYS A 399 -31.27 -11.27 12.74
CA LYS A 399 -30.85 -9.92 13.09
C LYS A 399 -31.52 -9.47 14.39
N PRO A 400 -30.78 -8.94 15.39
CA PRO A 400 -31.39 -8.28 16.54
C PRO A 400 -32.26 -7.09 16.11
N GLU A 401 -33.47 -6.99 16.64
CA GLU A 401 -34.49 -6.03 16.18
C GLU A 401 -34.05 -4.57 16.34
N ASP A 402 -33.31 -4.28 17.41
CA ASP A 402 -32.85 -2.94 17.77
C ASP A 402 -31.71 -2.42 16.88
N ILE A 403 -31.02 -3.32 16.17
CA ILE A 403 -29.93 -2.95 15.27
C ILE A 403 -30.50 -2.44 13.95
N THR A 404 -30.46 -1.11 13.80
CA THR A 404 -30.93 -0.37 12.62
C THR A 404 -29.83 0.46 11.96
N HIS A 405 -28.75 0.77 12.70
CA HIS A 405 -27.63 1.56 12.22
C HIS A 405 -26.32 0.97 12.75
N LEU A 406 -25.27 0.93 11.94
CA LEU A 406 -23.92 0.52 12.33
C LEU A 406 -22.88 1.45 11.72
N THR A 407 -21.69 1.53 12.33
CA THR A 407 -20.54 2.25 11.79
C THR A 407 -19.36 1.32 11.54
N VAL A 408 -18.82 1.35 10.33
CA VAL A 408 -17.52 0.74 10.00
C VAL A 408 -16.48 1.83 9.78
N THR A 409 -15.30 1.68 10.37
CA THR A 409 -14.17 2.59 10.14
C THR A 409 -13.07 1.88 9.37
N LEU A 410 -12.53 2.55 8.35
CA LEU A 410 -11.47 2.05 7.48
C LEU A 410 -10.44 3.14 7.17
N CYS A 411 -9.22 2.72 6.82
CA CYS A 411 -8.16 3.65 6.46
C CYS A 411 -8.32 4.18 5.02
N HIS A 412 -8.10 5.48 4.83
CA HIS A 412 -8.02 6.12 3.52
C HIS A 412 -6.88 5.54 2.66
N GLN A 413 -6.98 5.77 1.34
CA GLN A 413 -5.98 5.34 0.36
C GLN A 413 -5.67 3.83 0.47
N HIS A 414 -6.71 3.02 0.65
CA HIS A 414 -6.68 1.58 0.53
C HIS A 414 -7.90 1.17 -0.28
N HIS A 415 -7.67 0.80 -1.54
CA HIS A 415 -8.74 0.63 -2.50
C HIS A 415 -9.60 -0.60 -2.20
N GLU A 416 -8.97 -1.71 -1.81
CA GLU A 416 -9.64 -2.94 -1.37
C GLU A 416 -10.58 -2.68 -0.20
N TYR A 417 -10.20 -1.79 0.74
CA TYR A 417 -11.09 -1.42 1.84
C TYR A 417 -12.34 -0.70 1.35
N HIS A 418 -12.20 0.18 0.36
CA HIS A 418 -13.34 0.85 -0.24
C HIS A 418 -14.30 -0.19 -0.85
N THR A 419 -13.79 -1.10 -1.68
CA THR A 419 -14.60 -2.16 -2.29
C THR A 419 -15.30 -3.04 -1.26
N ILE A 420 -14.56 -3.54 -0.25
CA ILE A 420 -15.13 -4.35 0.82
C ILE A 420 -16.23 -3.56 1.56
N SER A 421 -16.00 -2.28 1.87
CA SER A 421 -17.00 -1.45 2.58
C SER A 421 -18.29 -1.23 1.79
N GLN A 422 -18.21 -1.12 0.45
CA GLN A 422 -19.38 -1.03 -0.41
C GLN A 422 -20.18 -2.33 -0.40
N ILE A 423 -19.49 -3.47 -0.42
CA ILE A 423 -20.14 -4.80 -0.33
C ILE A 423 -20.82 -4.97 1.04
N LEU A 424 -20.14 -4.59 2.13
CA LEU A 424 -20.71 -4.59 3.49
C LEU A 424 -21.98 -3.73 3.55
N GLN A 425 -21.94 -2.51 3.00
CA GLN A 425 -23.08 -1.60 2.99
C GLN A 425 -24.26 -2.19 2.19
N ALA A 426 -23.99 -2.77 1.02
CA ALA A 426 -25.04 -3.38 0.18
C ALA A 426 -25.73 -4.55 0.89
N ILE A 427 -24.97 -5.42 1.57
CA ILE A 427 -25.52 -6.56 2.32
C ILE A 427 -26.34 -6.08 3.53
N LEU A 428 -25.80 -5.19 4.35
CA LEU A 428 -26.48 -4.69 5.54
C LEU A 428 -27.75 -3.89 5.21
N THR A 429 -27.75 -3.16 4.09
CA THR A 429 -28.94 -2.43 3.60
C THR A 429 -30.09 -3.39 3.30
N LYS A 430 -29.82 -4.56 2.73
CA LYS A 430 -30.85 -5.60 2.48
C LYS A 430 -31.47 -6.13 3.77
N CYS A 431 -30.71 -6.10 4.87
CA CYS A 431 -31.19 -6.48 6.20
C CYS A 431 -31.87 -5.33 6.96
N GLY A 432 -32.06 -4.16 6.33
CA GLY A 432 -32.65 -2.98 6.95
C GLY A 432 -31.72 -2.25 7.93
N VAL A 433 -30.40 -2.37 7.75
CA VAL A 433 -29.40 -1.68 8.57
C VAL A 433 -28.66 -0.63 7.75
N GLU A 434 -28.70 0.61 8.19
CA GLU A 434 -27.89 1.69 7.62
C GLU A 434 -26.43 1.54 8.09
N LEU A 435 -25.50 1.33 7.16
CA LEU A 435 -24.07 1.31 7.46
C LEU A 435 -23.43 2.67 7.15
N LYS A 436 -22.99 3.37 8.18
CA LYS A 436 -22.12 4.55 8.07
C LYS A 436 -20.68 4.09 7.83
N ILE A 437 -20.10 4.50 6.70
CA ILE A 437 -18.69 4.26 6.37
C ILE A 437 -17.88 5.48 6.79
N ASN A 438 -16.98 5.30 7.75
CA ASN A 438 -16.06 6.32 8.21
C ASN A 438 -14.65 6.08 7.64
N ILE A 439 -14.12 7.03 6.89
CA ILE A 439 -12.81 6.94 6.25
C ILE A 439 -11.86 7.90 6.96
N VAL A 440 -10.80 7.37 7.57
CA VAL A 440 -9.84 8.14 8.37
C VAL A 440 -8.41 8.00 7.85
N ASP A 441 -7.51 8.90 8.24
CA ASP A 441 -6.09 8.76 7.93
C ASP A 441 -5.46 7.53 8.62
N TYR A 442 -4.24 7.16 8.22
CA TYR A 442 -3.60 5.94 8.72
C TYR A 442 -3.24 6.02 10.20
N ASP A 443 -2.84 7.17 10.72
CA ASP A 443 -2.47 7.32 12.13
C ASP A 443 -3.71 7.21 13.02
N THR A 444 -4.82 7.83 12.62
CA THR A 444 -6.10 7.71 13.31
C THR A 444 -6.61 6.25 13.30
N TRP A 445 -6.49 5.55 12.17
CA TRP A 445 -6.85 4.13 12.05
C TRP A 445 -5.97 3.24 12.92
N PHE A 446 -4.65 3.35 12.78
CA PHE A 446 -3.67 2.50 13.48
C PHE A 446 -3.84 2.59 14.99
N ASN A 447 -4.07 3.80 15.51
CA ASN A 447 -4.23 4.04 16.93
C ASN A 447 -5.67 3.78 17.45
N GLY A 448 -6.66 3.58 16.59
CA GLY A 448 -8.07 3.45 17.01
C GLY A 448 -8.59 4.72 17.72
N ASN A 449 -8.31 5.89 17.16
CA ASN A 449 -8.61 7.20 17.77
C ASN A 449 -9.95 7.80 17.31
N THR A 450 -10.89 6.98 16.87
CA THR A 450 -12.28 7.37 16.60
C THR A 450 -13.23 6.30 17.12
N GLU A 451 -14.51 6.65 17.29
CA GLU A 451 -15.56 5.70 17.59
C GLU A 451 -15.99 4.96 16.32
N SER A 452 -16.26 3.66 16.47
CA SER A 452 -16.78 2.78 15.43
C SER A 452 -17.44 1.57 16.09
N ASP A 453 -18.40 0.93 15.41
CA ASP A 453 -18.94 -0.36 15.87
C ASP A 453 -17.95 -1.48 15.56
N PHE A 454 -17.38 -1.46 14.36
CA PHE A 454 -16.29 -2.34 13.97
C PHE A 454 -15.35 -1.66 12.96
N TRP A 455 -14.21 -2.29 12.70
CA TRP A 455 -13.14 -1.76 11.87
C TRP A 455 -12.77 -2.74 10.78
N LEU A 456 -12.50 -2.23 9.58
CA LEU A 456 -11.86 -3.04 8.55
C LEU A 456 -10.35 -2.93 8.68
N ALA A 457 -9.69 -4.08 8.74
CA ALA A 457 -8.26 -4.18 9.02
C ALA A 457 -7.58 -5.26 8.16
N THR A 458 -6.26 -5.22 8.14
CA THR A 458 -5.40 -6.21 7.49
C THR A 458 -4.12 -6.35 8.31
N ALA A 459 -3.57 -7.55 8.35
CA ALA A 459 -2.25 -7.80 8.93
C ALA A 459 -1.47 -8.70 7.97
N ASN A 460 -0.18 -8.41 7.81
CA ASN A 460 0.75 -9.23 7.03
C ASN A 460 1.85 -9.73 7.95
N PHE A 461 1.93 -11.05 8.09
CA PHE A 461 2.90 -11.76 8.90
C PHE A 461 4.12 -12.16 8.05
N TYR A 462 5.20 -12.53 8.72
CA TYR A 462 6.45 -12.92 8.07
C TYR A 462 7.16 -14.00 8.88
N ASN A 463 8.06 -14.76 8.25
CA ASN A 463 8.79 -15.79 8.97
C ASN A 463 9.71 -15.16 10.05
N PRO A 464 9.84 -15.80 11.23
CA PRO A 464 9.07 -16.95 11.69
C PRO A 464 7.67 -16.52 12.15
N LEU A 465 6.64 -17.31 11.82
CA LEU A 465 5.25 -16.97 12.17
C LEU A 465 5.03 -16.97 13.69
N GLU A 466 5.78 -17.80 14.41
CA GLU A 466 5.82 -17.89 15.87
C GLU A 466 6.28 -16.58 16.54
N PHE A 467 7.02 -15.77 15.79
CA PHE A 467 7.42 -14.43 16.20
C PHE A 467 6.43 -13.38 15.67
N SER A 468 6.26 -13.31 14.35
CA SER A 468 5.66 -12.13 13.72
C SER A 468 4.17 -12.00 13.97
N LEU A 469 3.45 -13.10 14.22
CA LEU A 469 2.00 -13.08 14.36
C LEU A 469 1.58 -12.26 15.58
N PHE A 470 2.10 -12.62 16.76
CA PHE A 470 1.82 -11.88 17.98
C PHE A 470 2.47 -10.49 17.95
N ALA A 471 3.71 -10.38 17.48
CA ALA A 471 4.41 -9.09 17.43
C ALA A 471 3.61 -8.04 16.64
N THR A 472 3.18 -8.39 15.42
CA THR A 472 2.42 -7.50 14.53
C THR A 472 1.08 -7.08 15.16
N LEU A 473 0.36 -8.03 15.75
CA LEU A 473 -0.94 -7.79 16.38
C LEU A 473 -0.83 -6.98 17.67
N TYR A 474 0.17 -7.28 18.50
CA TYR A 474 0.41 -6.59 19.76
C TYR A 474 0.90 -5.15 19.57
N GLU A 475 1.64 -4.88 18.50
CA GLU A 475 2.08 -3.51 18.17
C GLU A 475 0.95 -2.62 17.66
N MET A 476 -0.17 -3.18 17.18
CA MET A 476 -1.32 -2.43 16.69
C MET A 476 -2.24 -1.98 17.84
N PRO A 477 -2.24 -0.68 18.24
CA PRO A 477 -3.05 -0.21 19.37
C PRO A 477 -4.56 -0.36 19.12
N LEU A 478 -4.99 -0.25 17.85
CA LEU A 478 -6.36 -0.54 17.45
C LEU A 478 -6.82 -1.92 17.92
N LEU A 479 -6.01 -2.97 17.73
CA LEU A 479 -6.38 -4.32 18.15
C LEU A 479 -6.64 -4.37 19.65
N LYS A 480 -5.69 -3.87 20.45
CA LYS A 480 -5.79 -3.85 21.92
C LYS A 480 -7.07 -3.14 22.39
N LYS A 481 -7.39 -2.00 21.78
CA LYS A 481 -8.61 -1.25 22.09
C LYS A 481 -9.88 -2.03 21.71
N CYS A 482 -9.88 -2.70 20.56
CA CYS A 482 -11.03 -3.49 20.11
C CYS A 482 -11.23 -4.76 20.96
N LEU A 483 -10.16 -5.42 21.40
CA LEU A 483 -10.27 -6.60 22.28
C LEU A 483 -10.69 -6.22 23.71
N GLY A 484 -10.31 -5.02 24.19
CA GLY A 484 -10.67 -4.55 25.53
C GLY A 484 -9.94 -5.24 26.68
N ASN A 485 -8.96 -6.10 26.38
CA ASN A 485 -8.23 -6.92 27.35
C ASN A 485 -6.79 -6.41 27.53
N ASP A 486 -6.26 -6.52 28.76
CA ASP A 486 -4.83 -6.38 29.01
C ASP A 486 -4.09 -7.63 28.52
N LEU A 487 -3.15 -7.44 27.58
CA LEU A 487 -2.36 -8.51 26.97
C LEU A 487 -1.00 -8.71 27.66
N SER A 488 -0.85 -8.25 28.92
CA SER A 488 0.39 -8.35 29.70
C SER A 488 0.84 -9.79 29.94
N LYS A 489 -0.10 -10.70 30.21
CA LYS A 489 0.20 -12.13 30.38
C LYS A 489 0.67 -12.75 29.07
N GLU A 490 -0.03 -12.48 27.99
CA GLU A 490 0.24 -13.02 26.66
C GLU A 490 1.61 -12.55 26.15
N VAL A 491 1.95 -11.26 26.31
CA VAL A 491 3.27 -10.78 25.87
C VAL A 491 4.40 -11.42 26.69
N SER A 492 4.25 -11.60 28.00
CA SER A 492 5.28 -12.26 28.81
C SER A 492 5.40 -13.74 28.47
N GLN A 493 4.31 -14.44 28.17
CA GLN A 493 4.35 -15.83 27.67
C GLN A 493 5.00 -15.89 26.28
N TRP A 494 4.66 -14.96 25.40
CA TRP A 494 5.23 -14.87 24.06
C TRP A 494 6.74 -14.63 24.10
N ARG A 495 7.23 -13.73 24.95
CA ARG A 495 8.67 -13.46 25.16
C ARG A 495 9.46 -14.69 25.61
N ARG A 496 8.82 -15.61 26.33
CA ARG A 496 9.40 -16.90 26.74
C ARG A 496 9.17 -18.03 25.73
N GLN A 497 8.53 -17.74 24.59
CA GLN A 497 8.15 -18.72 23.57
C GLN A 497 7.17 -19.79 24.09
N GLU A 498 6.32 -19.42 25.05
CA GLU A 498 5.36 -20.32 25.73
C GLU A 498 3.90 -20.06 25.31
N LEU A 499 3.63 -18.99 24.56
CA LEU A 499 2.27 -18.66 24.13
C LEU A 499 1.85 -19.55 22.94
N SER A 500 0.79 -20.33 23.12
CA SER A 500 0.13 -21.01 22.00
C SER A 500 -0.58 -19.99 21.12
N LEU A 501 0.04 -19.62 20.00
CA LEU A 501 -0.50 -18.61 19.09
C LEU A 501 -1.75 -19.07 18.36
N GLU A 502 -1.81 -20.35 18.01
CA GLU A 502 -2.97 -20.96 17.37
C GLU A 502 -4.19 -20.84 18.28
N GLU A 503 -4.10 -21.32 19.52
CA GLU A 503 -5.19 -21.23 20.51
C GLU A 503 -5.55 -19.78 20.83
N TRP A 504 -4.56 -18.89 20.95
CA TRP A 504 -4.81 -17.47 21.20
C TRP A 504 -5.59 -16.82 20.05
N CYS A 505 -5.23 -17.13 18.81
CA CYS A 505 -5.94 -16.62 17.64
C CYS A 505 -7.31 -17.27 17.47
N GLU A 506 -7.42 -18.58 17.69
CA GLU A 506 -8.69 -19.30 17.66
C GLU A 506 -9.67 -18.67 18.64
N LYS A 507 -9.25 -18.40 19.88
CA LYS A 507 -10.08 -17.76 20.90
C LYS A 507 -10.64 -16.41 20.45
N ILE A 508 -9.82 -15.54 19.86
CA ILE A 508 -10.25 -14.20 19.43
C ILE A 508 -11.26 -14.30 18.27
N VAL A 509 -11.10 -15.30 17.39
CA VAL A 509 -12.04 -15.60 16.30
C VAL A 509 -13.34 -16.21 16.82
N ASP A 510 -13.25 -17.18 17.74
CA ASP A 510 -14.39 -17.85 18.39
C ASP A 510 -15.25 -16.90 19.21
N GLU A 511 -14.64 -15.92 19.89
CA GLU A 511 -15.35 -14.86 20.61
C GLU A 511 -15.88 -13.75 19.68
N HIS A 512 -15.65 -13.91 18.37
CA HIS A 512 -16.04 -13.01 17.30
C HIS A 512 -15.46 -11.60 17.43
N TRP A 513 -14.34 -11.41 18.12
CA TRP A 513 -13.69 -10.09 18.18
C TRP A 513 -12.93 -9.79 16.90
N LEU A 514 -12.36 -10.82 16.28
CA LEU A 514 -11.70 -10.76 14.97
C LEU A 514 -12.42 -11.71 14.02
N HIS A 515 -12.90 -11.18 12.89
CA HIS A 515 -13.60 -11.97 11.88
C HIS A 515 -12.82 -11.97 10.57
N PRO A 516 -12.11 -13.07 10.23
CA PRO A 516 -11.36 -13.20 8.98
C PRO A 516 -12.28 -13.11 7.75
N LEU A 517 -11.84 -12.38 6.73
CA LEU A 517 -12.55 -12.22 5.47
C LEU A 517 -11.80 -12.90 4.32
N PHE A 518 -10.63 -12.38 3.95
CA PHE A 518 -9.95 -12.80 2.73
C PHE A 518 -8.44 -12.90 2.91
N HIS A 519 -7.85 -13.99 2.41
CA HIS A 519 -6.45 -14.02 2.05
C HIS A 519 -6.28 -13.37 0.67
N HIS A 520 -5.21 -12.60 0.50
CA HIS A 520 -4.94 -11.89 -0.74
C HIS A 520 -3.84 -12.55 -1.58
N TRP A 521 -4.07 -12.63 -2.88
CA TRP A 521 -3.03 -12.94 -3.86
C TRP A 521 -2.25 -11.70 -4.24
N LEU A 522 -0.95 -11.77 -4.03
CA LEU A 522 0.03 -10.79 -4.44
C LEU A 522 0.67 -11.22 -5.76
N GLU A 523 0.99 -10.25 -6.62
CA GLU A 523 1.60 -10.50 -7.93
C GLU A 523 2.71 -9.48 -8.21
N LEU A 524 3.76 -9.89 -8.91
CA LEU A 524 4.76 -9.00 -9.48
C LEU A 524 4.68 -9.09 -11.00
N GLN A 525 4.51 -7.97 -11.68
CA GLN A 525 4.50 -7.93 -13.14
C GLN A 525 5.67 -7.10 -13.65
N GLY A 526 6.44 -7.64 -14.58
CA GLY A 526 7.58 -6.90 -15.12
C GLY A 526 8.29 -7.58 -16.26
N GLN A 527 9.37 -6.96 -16.73
CA GLN A 527 10.16 -7.50 -17.83
C GLN A 527 10.85 -8.81 -17.47
N ARG A 528 10.84 -9.77 -18.41
CA ARG A 528 11.53 -11.06 -18.28
C ARG A 528 13.05 -10.94 -18.17
N SER A 529 13.61 -9.78 -18.52
CA SER A 529 15.03 -9.46 -18.35
C SER A 529 15.42 -9.33 -16.88
N MET A 530 14.49 -9.02 -15.98
CA MET A 530 14.80 -8.86 -14.56
C MET A 530 15.09 -10.20 -13.89
N ARG A 531 16.14 -10.19 -13.07
CA ARG A 531 16.62 -11.33 -12.28
C ARG A 531 16.84 -10.89 -10.84
N GLY A 532 16.94 -11.86 -9.93
CA GLY A 532 17.02 -11.59 -8.49
C GLY A 532 15.70 -11.06 -7.89
N VAL A 533 14.59 -11.21 -8.60
CA VAL A 533 13.26 -10.81 -8.15
C VAL A 533 12.61 -12.01 -7.46
N LYS A 534 12.44 -11.91 -6.15
CA LYS A 534 11.66 -12.87 -5.36
C LYS A 534 10.72 -12.08 -4.46
N MET A 535 9.43 -12.38 -4.52
CA MET A 535 8.44 -11.65 -3.77
C MET A 535 8.49 -11.98 -2.27
N ASN A 536 8.72 -10.97 -1.45
CA ASN A 536 8.63 -11.04 -0.01
C ASN A 536 7.17 -10.99 0.48
N THR A 537 6.99 -11.20 1.78
CA THR A 537 5.65 -11.24 2.42
C THR A 537 4.89 -9.92 2.37
N PHE A 538 5.55 -8.82 2.01
CA PHE A 538 4.93 -7.50 1.90
C PHE A 538 4.42 -7.20 0.47
N GLY A 539 4.61 -8.11 -0.48
CA GLY A 539 4.27 -7.90 -1.90
C GLY A 539 5.31 -7.09 -2.66
N TRP A 540 6.55 -7.03 -2.17
CA TRP A 540 7.68 -6.37 -2.79
C TRP A 540 8.82 -7.37 -3.02
N PHE A 541 9.96 -6.90 -3.52
CA PHE A 541 11.16 -7.72 -3.66
C PHE A 541 12.37 -6.89 -3.25
N ASP A 542 13.45 -7.54 -2.80
CA ASP A 542 14.65 -6.81 -2.38
C ASP A 542 15.32 -6.09 -3.57
N PHE A 543 15.29 -4.76 -3.54
CA PHE A 543 15.91 -3.95 -4.59
C PHE A 543 17.42 -4.09 -4.65
N LYS A 544 18.06 -4.53 -3.56
CA LYS A 544 19.50 -4.67 -3.49
C LYS A 544 20.01 -5.82 -4.37
N SER A 545 19.26 -6.92 -4.42
CA SER A 545 19.61 -8.15 -5.15
C SER A 545 19.07 -8.19 -6.58
N ALA A 546 18.08 -7.38 -6.91
CA ALA A 546 17.52 -7.31 -8.26
C ALA A 546 18.51 -6.71 -9.28
N TRP A 547 18.51 -7.23 -10.50
CA TRP A 547 19.36 -6.77 -11.62
C TRP A 547 18.71 -7.07 -12.98
N PHE A 548 19.20 -6.40 -14.02
CA PHE A 548 18.74 -6.60 -15.39
C PHE A 548 19.72 -7.50 -16.15
N ASN A 549 19.21 -8.62 -16.67
CA ASN A 549 19.96 -9.42 -17.64
C ASN A 549 19.97 -8.67 -18.97
N PRO A 550 21.16 -8.28 -19.51
CA PRO A 550 21.22 -7.67 -20.82
C PRO A 550 20.62 -8.63 -21.86
N TYR A 551 19.81 -8.08 -22.76
CA TYR A 551 19.30 -8.85 -23.89
C TYR A 551 20.49 -9.35 -24.73
N GLU A 552 20.67 -10.67 -24.78
CA GLU A 552 21.42 -11.30 -25.86
C GLU A 552 20.53 -11.21 -27.10
N GLY A 553 20.80 -10.20 -27.93
CA GLY A 553 20.20 -10.07 -29.26
C GLY A 553 20.75 -11.11 -30.22
#